data_AF-A0A821J8R9-F1
#
_entry.id   AF-A0A821J8R9-F1
#
_cell.length_a   1.000
_cell.length_b   1.000
_cell.length_c   1.000
_cell.angle_alpha   90.00
_cell.angle_beta   90.00
_cell.angle_gamma   90.00
#
_symmetry.space_group_name_H-M   'P 1'
#
loop_
_entity.id
_entity.type
_entity.pdbx_description
1 polymer ?
#
loop_
_entity_poly.entity_id
_entity_poly.type
_entity_poly.pdbx_seq_one_letter_code
_entity_poly.pdbx_strand_id
1 'polypeptide(L)'
;VKDIAGFGMTIDIALVNGCLSVGDKIIIAGQEGPIVTQIRRLLMPASNQELRTTNQYQNDDTIKGARGIKIVARGLEKAMAG
;
A
#
# COMPACT_ATOMS: atom_id res chain seq x y z
N VAL A 1 -0.87 -7.60 -6.74
CA VAL A 1 -2.07 -6.81 -6.41
C VAL A 1 -3.01 -7.71 -5.62
N LYS A 2 -3.62 -7.22 -4.52
CA LYS A 2 -4.58 -7.98 -3.70
C LYS A 2 -5.79 -7.12 -3.37
N ASP A 3 -6.98 -7.68 -3.51
CA ASP A 3 -8.20 -7.06 -3.00
C ASP A 3 -8.32 -7.27 -1.50
N ILE A 4 -8.65 -6.20 -0.76
CA ILE A 4 -8.94 -6.27 0.67
C ILE A 4 -10.32 -5.71 0.92
N ALA A 5 -11.15 -6.52 1.58
CA ALA A 5 -12.47 -6.13 2.04
C ALA A 5 -12.40 -4.81 2.82
N GLY A 6 -13.10 -3.79 2.34
CA GLY A 6 -13.14 -2.44 2.94
C GLY A 6 -12.12 -1.42 2.40
N PHE A 7 -11.07 -1.87 1.69
CA PHE A 7 -10.06 -0.97 1.11
C PHE A 7 -9.97 -1.04 -0.42
N GLY A 8 -10.56 -2.07 -1.03
CA GLY A 8 -10.51 -2.32 -2.47
C GLY A 8 -9.14 -2.85 -2.91
N MET A 9 -8.72 -2.50 -4.13
CA MET A 9 -7.44 -2.93 -4.67
C MET A 9 -6.26 -2.29 -3.95
N THR A 10 -5.38 -3.14 -3.44
CA THR A 10 -4.14 -2.75 -2.76
C THR A 10 -2.92 -3.36 -3.42
N ILE A 11 -1.78 -2.71 -3.26
CA ILE A 11 -0.48 -3.26 -3.66
C ILE A 11 0.40 -3.45 -2.44
N ASP A 12 1.07 -4.59 -2.38
CA ASP A 12 2.12 -4.87 -1.42
C ASP A 12 3.43 -4.38 -2.03
N ILE A 13 4.14 -3.50 -1.33
CA ILE A 13 5.43 -2.97 -1.78
C ILE A 13 6.51 -3.18 -0.71
N ALA A 14 7.75 -3.35 -1.16
CA ALA A 14 8.92 -3.28 -0.32
C ALA A 14 9.57 -1.90 -0.50
N LEU A 15 9.40 -1.00 0.48
CA LEU A 15 10.10 0.28 0.47
C LEU A 15 11.55 0.01 0.85
N VAL A 16 12.48 0.16 -0.09
CA VAL A 16 13.92 -0.06 0.16
C VAL A 16 14.56 1.14 0.84
N ASN A 17 14.36 2.34 0.28
CA ASN A 17 14.92 3.59 0.79
C ASN A 17 13.89 4.72 0.66
N GLY A 18 14.08 5.77 1.46
CA GLY A 18 13.25 6.97 1.41
C GLY A 18 12.07 6.94 2.38
N CYS A 19 11.10 7.80 2.11
CA CYS A 19 9.94 8.05 2.95
C CYS A 19 8.71 8.23 2.05
N LEU A 20 7.58 7.65 2.46
CA LEU A 20 6.30 7.78 1.77
C LEU A 20 5.26 8.32 2.75
N SER A 21 4.41 9.23 2.27
CA SER A 21 3.35 9.82 3.07
C SER A 21 1.99 9.68 2.39
N VAL A 22 0.94 9.67 3.19
CA VAL A 22 -0.43 9.77 2.68
C VAL A 22 -0.59 11.10 1.93
N GLY A 23 -1.15 11.04 0.72
CA GLY A 23 -1.27 12.21 -0.16
C GLY A 23 -0.18 12.31 -1.23
N ASP A 24 0.91 11.54 -1.12
CA ASP A 24 1.95 11.55 -2.15
C ASP A 24 1.41 11.00 -3.48
N LYS A 25 1.85 11.62 -4.58
CA LYS A 25 1.66 11.09 -5.93
C LYS A 25 2.76 10.09 -6.24
N ILE A 26 2.34 8.90 -6.66
CA ILE A 26 3.23 7.81 -7.06
C ILE A 26 2.97 7.41 -8.50
N ILE A 27 4.01 6.87 -9.13
CA ILE A 27 3.95 6.31 -10.48
C ILE A 27 4.25 4.82 -10.36
N ILE A 28 3.38 4.00 -10.90
CA ILE A 28 3.49 2.53 -10.85
C ILE A 28 3.48 2.01 -12.29
N ALA A 29 4.22 0.94 -12.56
CA ALA A 29 4.13 0.24 -13.84
C ALA A 29 2.77 -0.47 -13.96
N GLY A 30 1.97 -0.07 -14.93
CA GLY A 30 0.75 -0.75 -15.32
C GLY A 30 0.94 -1.58 -16.59
N GLN A 31 0.00 -2.49 -16.84
CA GLN A 31 0.02 -3.36 -18.01
C GLN A 31 -0.09 -2.59 -19.34
N GLU A 32 -0.85 -1.49 -19.35
CA GLU A 32 -1.09 -0.65 -20.54
C GLU A 32 -0.24 0.62 -20.56
N GLY A 33 0.59 0.84 -19.54
CA GLY A 33 1.38 2.07 -19.38
C GLY A 33 1.56 2.50 -17.92
N PRO A 34 2.24 3.63 -17.67
CA PRO A 34 2.45 4.13 -16.32
C PRO A 34 1.13 4.59 -15.67
N ILE A 35 0.89 4.14 -14.45
CA ILE A 35 -0.27 4.53 -13.64
C ILE A 35 0.20 5.61 -12.66
N VAL A 36 -0.32 6.82 -12.83
CA VAL A 36 -0.10 7.93 -11.87
C VAL A 36 -1.29 7.97 -10.92
N THR A 37 -1.04 7.78 -9.63
CA THR A 37 -2.09 7.77 -8.61
C THR A 37 -1.62 8.42 -7.31
N GLN A 38 -2.55 8.68 -6.41
CA GLN A 38 -2.27 9.30 -5.11
C GLN A 38 -2.52 8.30 -3.98
N ILE A 39 -1.58 8.25 -3.04
CA ILE A 39 -1.68 7.40 -1.84
C ILE A 39 -2.83 7.89 -0.97
N ARG A 40 -3.76 6.98 -0.64
CA ARG A 40 -4.90 7.27 0.22
C ARG A 40 -4.68 6.81 1.65
N ARG A 41 -4.05 5.64 1.80
CA ARG A 41 -3.71 5.04 3.09
C ARG A 41 -2.45 4.19 2.92
N LEU A 42 -1.61 4.22 3.95
CA LEU A 42 -0.51 3.29 4.12
C LEU A 42 -0.90 2.32 5.22
N LEU A 43 -0.91 1.03 4.88
CA LEU A 43 -1.28 -0.06 5.78
C LEU A 43 -0.02 -0.83 6.17
N MET A 44 0.28 -0.85 7.47
CA MET A 44 1.32 -1.70 8.03
C MET A 44 0.68 -2.96 8.64
N PRO A 45 1.30 -4.14 8.46
CA PRO A 45 0.84 -5.32 9.18
C PRO A 45 0.97 -5.07 10.69
N ALA A 46 -0.09 -5.32 11.44
CA ALA A 46 -0.06 -5.18 12.89
C ALA A 46 1.00 -6.12 13.47
N SER A 47 1.90 -5.59 14.30
CA SER A 47 2.92 -6.41 14.96
C SER A 47 2.26 -7.31 15.99
N ASN A 48 2.23 -8.62 15.72
CA ASN A 48 1.96 -9.70 16.67
C ASN A 48 0.70 -9.55 17.55
N GLN A 49 -0.41 -9.05 17.00
CA GLN A 49 -1.69 -9.08 17.73
C GLN A 49 -2.29 -10.49 17.68
N GLU A 50 -2.74 -10.99 18.83
CA GLU A 50 -3.44 -12.27 18.99
C GLU A 50 -4.51 -12.45 17.92
N LEU A 51 -4.65 -13.69 17.41
CA LEU A 51 -5.56 -14.14 16.34
C LEU A 51 -7.04 -13.72 16.50
N ARG A 52 -7.41 -13.13 17.64
CA ARG A 52 -8.75 -12.63 17.97
C ARG A 52 -8.97 -11.15 17.69
N THR A 53 -7.95 -10.37 17.32
CA THR A 53 -8.12 -8.93 17.10
C THR A 53 -8.55 -8.63 15.66
N THR A 54 -9.69 -7.96 15.52
CA THR A 54 -10.32 -7.59 14.24
C THR A 54 -9.47 -6.70 13.33
N ASN A 55 -8.47 -5.99 13.87
CA ASN A 55 -7.64 -5.05 13.12
C ASN A 55 -6.31 -5.66 12.68
N GLN A 56 -6.29 -6.22 11.46
CA GLN A 56 -5.09 -6.82 10.86
C GLN A 56 -4.06 -5.79 10.37
N TYR A 57 -4.46 -4.52 10.22
CA TYR A 57 -3.62 -3.47 9.66
C TYR A 57 -3.67 -2.18 10.49
N GLN A 58 -2.50 -1.59 10.71
CA GLN A 58 -2.35 -0.25 11.26
C GLN A 58 -2.28 0.77 10.12
N ASN A 59 -2.92 1.93 10.29
CA ASN A 59 -2.79 3.05 9.36
C ASN A 59 -1.69 3.99 9.88
N ASP A 60 -0.73 4.33 9.03
CA ASP A 60 0.32 5.30 9.33
C ASP A 60 0.28 6.44 8.30
N ASP A 61 0.50 7.68 8.75
CA ASP A 61 0.51 8.85 7.87
C ASP A 61 1.80 8.97 7.06
N THR A 62 2.91 8.48 7.62
CA THR A 62 4.24 8.54 7.01
C THR A 62 5.05 7.31 7.39
N ILE A 63 5.71 6.69 6.40
CA ILE A 63 6.56 5.52 6.62
C ILE A 63 7.94 5.74 6.02
N LYS A 64 8.97 5.49 6.84
CA LYS A 64 10.36 5.47 6.43
C LYS A 64 10.82 4.03 6.14
N GLY A 65 11.54 3.84 5.04
CA GLY A 65 12.14 2.56 4.67
C GLY A 65 13.31 2.15 5.58
N ALA A 66 13.75 0.88 5.58
CA ALA A 66 13.30 -0.21 4.71
C ALA A 66 12.18 -1.05 5.36
N ARG A 67 10.98 -1.10 4.76
CA ARG A 67 9.81 -1.81 5.32
C ARG A 67 8.86 -2.33 4.24
N GLY A 68 8.21 -3.46 4.52
CA GLY A 68 7.07 -3.95 3.75
C GLY A 68 5.81 -3.17 4.12
N ILE A 69 5.21 -2.48 3.15
CA ILE A 69 4.00 -1.68 3.37
C ILE A 69 2.97 -2.01 2.31
N LYS A 70 1.71 -1.88 2.67
CA LYS A 70 0.61 -2.05 1.74
C LYS A 70 0.00 -0.69 1.42
N ILE A 71 -0.09 -0.33 0.15
CA ILE A 71 -0.62 0.95 -0.31
C ILE A 71 -2.05 0.77 -0.82
N VAL A 72 -2.92 1.67 -0.37
CA VAL A 72 -4.27 1.83 -0.92
C VAL A 72 -4.29 3.06 -1.82
N ALA A 73 -4.60 2.88 -3.09
CA ALA A 73 -4.76 3.97 -4.06
C ALA A 73 -5.83 3.62 -5.10
N ARG A 74 -6.28 4.61 -5.88
CA ARG A 74 -7.25 4.39 -6.98
C ARG A 74 -6.52 3.90 -8.23
N GLY A 75 -7.22 3.10 -9.05
CA GLY A 75 -6.74 2.70 -10.38
C GLY A 75 -5.61 1.66 -10.36
N LEU A 76 -5.49 0.88 -9.27
CA LEU A 76 -4.46 -0.16 -9.12
C LEU A 76 -4.80 -1.50 -9.79
N GLU A 77 -5.95 -1.61 -10.45
CA GLU A 77 -6.44 -2.86 -11.05
C GLU A 77 -5.53 -3.41 -12.14
N LYS A 78 -4.89 -2.51 -12.91
CA LYS A 78 -3.96 -2.86 -14.00
C LYS A 78 -2.49 -2.73 -13.58
N ALA A 79 -2.20 -2.59 -12.29
CA ALA A 79 -0.82 -2.50 -11.80
C ALA A 79 -0.11 -3.85 -11.96
N MET A 80 1.10 -3.83 -12.51
CA MET A 80 1.92 -5.03 -12.63
C MET A 80 2.70 -5.29 -11.33
N ALA A 81 2.84 -6.56 -10.98
CA ALA A 81 3.74 -6.97 -9.91
C ALA A 81 5.18 -6.99 -10.43
N GLY A 82 6.10 -6.37 -9.68
CA GLY A 82 7.52 -6.28 -10.01
C GLY A 82 8.28 -5.57 -8.90
#